data_AF-A0A8B6EJP4-F1
#
_entry.id   AF-A0A8B6EJP4-F1
#
_cell.length_a   1.000
_cell.length_b   1.000
_cell.length_c   1.000
_cell.angle_alpha   90.00
_cell.angle_beta   90.00
_cell.angle_gamma   90.00
#
_symmetry.space_group_name_H-M   'P 1'
#
loop_
_entity.id
_entity.type
_entity.pdbx_description
1 polymer ?
#
loop_
_entity_poly.entity_id
_entity_poly.type
_entity_poly.pdbx_seq_one_letter_code
_entity_poly.pdbx_strand_id
1 'polypeptide(L)'
;MSSFCLSKRLVGYVDRLRDDLKQILTLADKMTFHEKEMVVKRDEAIQEQTEIQPKLDLIIKKTREVQKQMEIEISKKYKDRNVNIMGEINTV
;
A
#
# COMPACT_ATOMS: atom_id res chain seq x y z
N MET A 1 -15.34 2.31 -61.63
CA MET A 1 -14.70 1.60 -60.49
C MET A 1 -14.46 2.47 -59.26
N SER A 2 -14.34 3.80 -59.35
CA SER A 2 -14.06 4.66 -58.17
C SER A 2 -15.16 4.70 -57.10
N SER A 3 -16.45 4.63 -57.47
CA SER A 3 -17.56 4.75 -56.49
C SER A 3 -17.67 3.54 -55.54
N PHE A 4 -17.24 2.35 -55.98
CA PHE A 4 -17.29 1.12 -55.18
C PHE A 4 -16.18 1.08 -54.12
N CYS A 5 -15.01 1.67 -54.41
CA CYS A 5 -13.92 1.80 -53.46
C CYS A 5 -14.23 2.78 -52.31
N LEU A 6 -15.02 3.82 -52.57
CA LEU A 6 -15.46 4.78 -51.55
C LEU A 6 -16.46 4.14 -50.56
N SER A 7 -17.42 3.36 -51.07
CA SER A 7 -18.36 2.59 -50.23
C SER A 7 -17.63 1.60 -49.31
N LYS A 8 -16.70 0.79 -49.84
CA LYS A 8 -15.92 -0.16 -49.04
C LYS A 8 -15.05 0.52 -47.97
N ARG A 9 -14.49 1.69 -48.27
CA ARG A 9 -13.70 2.46 -47.31
C ARG A 9 -14.56 2.97 -46.15
N LEU A 10 -15.78 3.42 -46.44
CA LEU A 10 -16.71 3.91 -45.41
C LEU A 10 -17.15 2.76 -44.48
N VAL A 11 -17.43 1.58 -45.03
CA VAL A 11 -17.82 0.40 -44.24
C VAL A 11 -16.68 -0.02 -43.30
N GLY A 12 -15.45 -0.13 -43.81
CA GLY A 12 -14.30 -0.49 -42.98
C GLY A 12 -13.94 0.57 -41.91
N TYR A 13 -14.30 1.84 -42.14
CA TYR A 13 -14.15 2.89 -41.13
C TYR A 13 -15.18 2.76 -40.01
N VAL A 14 -16.45 2.47 -40.36
CA VAL A 14 -17.53 2.25 -39.38
C VAL A 14 -17.24 1.03 -38.51
N ASP A 15 -16.70 -0.05 -39.09
CA ASP A 15 -16.33 -1.25 -38.32
C ASP A 15 -15.20 -0.97 -37.32
N ARG A 16 -14.16 -0.23 -37.71
CA ARG A 16 -13.09 0.19 -36.80
C ARG A 16 -13.62 1.05 -35.67
N LEU A 17 -14.45 2.05 -35.99
CA LEU A 17 -15.02 2.95 -35.00
C LEU A 17 -15.91 2.21 -34.01
N ARG A 18 -16.66 1.19 -34.48
CA ARG A 18 -17.43 0.29 -33.61
C ARG A 18 -16.53 -0.49 -32.67
N ASP A 19 -15.42 -1.04 -33.17
CA ASP A 19 -14.50 -1.83 -32.36
C ASP A 19 -13.74 -0.96 -31.34
N ASP A 20 -13.35 0.24 -31.73
CA ASP A 20 -12.74 1.24 -30.84
C ASP A 20 -13.69 1.63 -29.71
N LEU A 21 -14.96 1.91 -30.03
CA LEU A 21 -15.98 2.23 -29.02
C LEU A 21 -16.21 1.06 -28.06
N LYS A 22 -16.26 -0.17 -28.55
CA LYS A 22 -16.37 -1.35 -27.68
C LYS A 22 -15.15 -1.49 -26.78
N GLN A 23 -13.94 -1.29 -27.30
CA GLN A 23 -12.73 -1.35 -26.49
C GLN A 23 -12.76 -0.32 -25.37
N ILE A 24 -13.11 0.93 -25.67
CA ILE A 24 -13.23 2.00 -24.68
C ILE A 24 -14.27 1.65 -23.61
N LEU A 25 -15.43 1.12 -24.01
CA LEU A 25 -16.46 0.68 -23.07
C LEU A 25 -15.94 -0.42 -22.13
N THR A 26 -15.29 -1.46 -22.67
CA THR A 26 -14.73 -2.53 -21.85
C THR A 26 -13.62 -2.05 -20.90
N LEU A 27 -12.85 -1.04 -21.32
CA LEU A 27 -11.82 -0.44 -20.47
C LEU A 27 -12.46 0.37 -19.34
N ALA A 28 -13.50 1.16 -19.64
CA ALA A 28 -14.24 1.90 -18.63
C ALA A 28 -14.83 0.95 -17.57
N ASP A 29 -15.47 -0.14 -17.99
CA ASP A 29 -16.02 -1.14 -17.07
C ASP A 29 -14.94 -1.74 -16.17
N LYS A 30 -13.78 -2.12 -16.74
CA LYS A 30 -12.63 -2.62 -15.96
C LYS A 30 -12.11 -1.58 -14.98
N MET A 31 -12.01 -0.31 -15.39
CA MET A 31 -11.55 0.77 -14.51
C MET A 31 -12.49 0.94 -13.31
N THR A 32 -13.81 0.92 -13.52
CA THR A 32 -14.77 1.02 -12.41
C THR A 32 -14.71 -0.20 -11.47
N PHE A 33 -14.41 -1.38 -12.00
CA PHE A 33 -14.19 -2.57 -11.18
C PHE A 33 -12.94 -2.44 -10.31
N HIS A 34 -11.82 -2.04 -10.91
CA HIS A 34 -10.56 -1.85 -10.19
C HIS A 34 -10.63 -0.72 -9.17
N GLU A 35 -11.36 0.37 -9.45
CA GLU A 35 -11.60 1.43 -8.48
C GLU A 35 -12.24 0.88 -7.20
N LYS A 36 -13.30 0.07 -7.35
CA LYS A 36 -13.98 -0.57 -6.21
C LYS A 36 -13.05 -1.52 -5.47
N GLU A 37 -12.28 -2.34 -6.20
CA GLU A 37 -11.32 -3.28 -5.63
C GLU A 37 -10.22 -2.55 -4.82
N MET A 38 -9.73 -1.42 -5.33
CA MET A 38 -8.71 -0.61 -4.66
C MET A 38 -9.23 0.07 -3.40
N VAL A 39 -10.51 0.48 -3.37
CA VAL A 39 -11.14 1.00 -2.15
C VAL A 39 -11.18 -0.08 -1.07
N VAL A 40 -11.60 -1.30 -1.41
CA VAL A 40 -11.65 -2.42 -0.45
C VAL A 40 -10.25 -2.74 0.08
N LYS A 41 -9.24 -2.88 -0.79
CA LYS A 41 -7.86 -3.14 -0.37
C LYS A 41 -7.28 -2.03 0.51
N ARG A 42 -7.63 -0.78 0.23
CA ARG A 42 -7.23 0.35 1.06
C ARG A 42 -7.83 0.24 2.45
N ASP A 43 -9.12 -0.08 2.54
CA ASP A 43 -9.81 -0.21 3.83
C ASP A 43 -9.26 -1.40 4.63
N GLU A 44 -8.99 -2.54 4.00
CA GLU A 44 -8.32 -3.69 4.59
C GLU A 44 -6.93 -3.32 5.15
N ALA A 45 -6.10 -2.65 4.36
CA ALA A 45 -4.77 -2.21 4.80
C ALA A 45 -4.83 -1.23 5.99
N ILE A 46 -5.83 -0.35 6.02
CA ILE A 46 -6.05 0.57 7.16
C ILE A 46 -6.47 -0.21 8.40
N GLN A 47 -7.34 -1.21 8.27
CA GLN A 47 -7.75 -2.07 9.38
C GLN A 47 -6.56 -2.85 9.93
N GLU A 48 -5.77 -3.50 9.07
CA GLU A 48 -4.55 -4.21 9.46
C GLU A 48 -3.57 -3.28 10.17
N GLN A 49 -3.33 -2.07 9.64
CA GLN A 49 -2.48 -1.09 10.29
C GLN A 49 -3.00 -0.71 11.68
N THR A 50 -4.31 -0.50 11.82
CA THR A 50 -4.95 -0.13 13.10
C THR A 50 -4.84 -1.24 14.13
N GLU A 51 -4.86 -2.52 13.71
CA GLU A 51 -4.69 -3.66 14.61
C GLU A 51 -3.23 -3.90 15.01
N ILE A 52 -2.29 -3.62 14.10
CA ILE A 52 -0.85 -3.84 14.33
C ILE A 52 -0.25 -2.71 15.17
N GLN A 53 -0.67 -1.46 14.95
CA GLN A 53 -0.15 -0.28 15.66
C GLN A 53 -0.14 -0.42 17.20
N PRO A 54 -1.24 -0.83 17.88
CA PRO A 54 -1.22 -0.95 19.33
C PRO A 54 -0.30 -2.08 19.82
N LYS A 55 -0.12 -3.15 19.03
CA LYS A 55 0.81 -4.23 19.37
C LYS A 55 2.25 -3.74 19.28
N LEU A 56 2.56 -2.94 18.27
CA LEU A 56 3.87 -2.30 18.12
C LEU A 56 4.17 -1.37 19.30
N ASP A 57 3.22 -0.52 19.68
CA ASP A 57 3.36 0.41 20.81
C ASP A 57 3.62 -0.33 22.14
N LEU A 58 2.95 -1.46 22.35
CA LEU A 58 3.17 -2.30 23.53
C LEU A 58 4.58 -2.91 23.55
N ILE A 59 5.08 -3.39 22.40
CA ILE A 59 6.43 -3.94 22.29
C ILE A 59 7.45 -2.84 22.58
N ILE A 60 7.32 -1.66 21.96
CA ILE A 60 8.24 -0.53 22.18
C ILE A 60 8.27 -0.13 23.66
N LYS A 61 7.11 -0.04 24.32
CA LYS A 61 7.03 0.27 25.76
C LYS A 61 7.76 -0.77 26.60
N LYS A 62 7.47 -2.06 26.40
CA LYS A 62 8.11 -3.14 27.14
C LYS A 62 9.61 -3.20 26.91
N THR A 63 10.08 -3.01 25.67
CA THR A 63 11.52 -3.03 25.40
C THR A 63 12.24 -1.86 26.06
N ARG A 64 11.63 -0.67 26.09
CA ARG A 64 12.18 0.49 26.82
C ARG A 64 12.23 0.25 28.33
N GLU A 65 11.22 -0.41 28.89
CA GLU A 65 11.22 -0.80 30.31
C GLU A 65 12.36 -1.76 30.63
N VAL A 66 12.52 -2.81 29.81
CA VAL A 66 13.61 -3.79 29.96
C VAL A 66 14.98 -3.14 29.80
N GLN A 67 15.14 -2.25 28.82
CA GLN A 67 16.39 -1.50 28.62
C GLN A 67 16.78 -0.70 29.86
N LYS A 68 15.83 0.03 30.47
CA LYS A 68 16.07 0.77 31.72
C LYS A 68 16.43 -0.15 32.89
N GLN A 69 15.77 -1.30 33.01
CA GLN A 69 16.09 -2.29 34.04
C GLN A 69 17.54 -2.79 33.87
N MET A 70 17.93 -3.11 32.64
CA MET A 70 19.30 -3.53 32.32
C MET A 70 20.33 -2.44 32.61
N GLU A 71 20.05 -1.18 32.28
CA GLU A 71 20.94 -0.05 32.59
C GLU A 71 21.19 0.08 34.09
N ILE A 72 20.14 -0.06 34.90
CA ILE A 72 20.24 -0.02 36.37
C ILE A 72 21.06 -1.20 36.89
N GLU A 73 20.82 -2.41 36.39
CA GLU A 73 21.54 -3.61 36.81
C GLU A 73 23.03 -3.54 36.44
N ILE A 74 23.35 -3.06 35.24
CA ILE A 74 24.73 -2.89 34.79
C ILE A 74 25.42 -1.78 35.60
N SER A 75 24.74 -0.65 35.85
CA SER A 75 25.29 0.45 36.66
C SER A 75 25.70 -0.03 38.06
N LYS A 76 24.83 -0.81 38.73
CA LYS A 76 25.12 -1.43 40.03
C LYS A 76 26.35 -2.35 39.97
N LYS A 77 26.49 -3.14 38.90
CA LYS A 77 27.64 -4.04 38.70
C LYS A 77 28.95 -3.29 38.49
N TYR A 78 28.91 -2.06 37.98
CA TYR A 78 30.08 -1.25 37.63
C TYR A 78 30.25 0.02 38.46
N LYS A 79 30.03 -0.07 39.78
CA LYS A 79 30.30 1.01 40.76
C LYS A 79 29.54 2.31 40.45
N ASP A 80 28.25 2.21 40.17
CA ASP A 80 27.34 3.34 39.93
C ASP A 80 27.78 4.27 38.79
N ARG A 81 28.52 3.73 37.81
CA ARG A 81 28.80 4.46 36.57
C ARG A 81 27.52 4.55 35.76
N ASN A 82 27.27 5.72 35.18
CA ASN A 82 26.17 5.91 34.24
C ASN A 82 26.41 5.04 32.99
N VAL A 83 25.44 4.20 32.63
CA VAL A 83 25.49 3.33 31.46
C VAL A 83 24.25 3.58 30.63
N ASN A 84 24.45 3.97 29.37
CA ASN A 84 23.40 4.13 28.38
C ASN A 84 23.55 3.02 27.33
N ILE A 85 22.51 2.19 27.16
CA ILE A 85 22.54 1.13 26.16
C ILE A 85 22.23 1.76 24.79
N MET A 86 23.19 1.73 23.87
CA MET A 86 23.02 2.24 22.50
C MET A 86 22.22 1.25 21.65
N GLY A 87 21.26 1.75 20.87
CA GLY A 87 20.40 0.94 19.99
C GLY A 87 18.92 1.00 20.35
N GLU A 88 18.39 2.21 20.59
CA GLU A 88 16.95 2.38 20.84
C GLU A 88 16.11 1.92 19.64
N ILE A 89 14.96 1.31 19.93
CA ILE A 89 13.92 1.05 18.95
C ILE A 89 13.24 2.39 18.63
N ASN A 90 13.83 3.15 17.72
CA ASN A 90 13.19 4.26 17.03
C ASN A 90 12.75 3.77 15.66
N THR A 91 11.68 2.98 15.62
CA THR A 91 10.99 2.66 14.37
C THR A 91 9.95 3.73 14.11
N VAL A 92 10.19 4.47 13.02
CA VAL A 92 9.41 5.57 12.43
C VAL A 92 7.93 5.24 12.31
#